data_AF-A0A8T5UXL6-F1
#
_entry.id   AF-A0A8T5UXL6-F1
#
_cell.length_a   1.000
_cell.length_b   1.000
_cell.length_c   1.000
_cell.angle_alpha   90.00
_cell.angle_beta   90.00
_cell.angle_gamma   90.00
#
_symmetry.space_group_name_H-M   'P 1'
#
loop_
_entity.id
_entity.type
_entity.pdbx_description
1 polymer ?
#
loop_
_entity_poly.entity_id
_entity_poly.type
_entity_poly.pdbx_seq_one_letter_code
_entity_poly.pdbx_strand_id
1 'polypeptide(L)'
;WSQSPLFLTTREIGTIIGLTFLFFPLLFVKEFYYRTVQSKLNPSNKFKEYFKMVFIGIFMDNMLTTIIALLTWGSGNNALSFIALSLTATFVMSVIQQILVTWVYMYSGRNIMGSTIFLCILYSWIIVNFFPFS
;
A
#
# COMPACT_ATOMS: atom_id res chain seq x y z
N TRP A 1 11.46 -19.20 10.11
CA TRP A 1 10.47 -18.27 9.57
C TRP A 1 9.09 -18.86 9.86
N SER A 2 8.26 -18.10 10.59
CA SER A 2 6.98 -18.45 11.24
C SER A 2 6.98 -19.64 12.23
N GLN A 3 7.24 -19.34 13.49
CA GLN A 3 6.49 -19.93 14.61
C GLN A 3 5.96 -18.75 15.43
N SER A 4 4.99 -18.02 14.86
CA SER A 4 4.10 -17.15 15.64
C SER A 4 2.69 -17.74 15.49
N PRO A 5 1.93 -17.88 16.58
CA PRO A 5 0.70 -18.68 16.62
C PRO A 5 -0.34 -18.23 15.58
N LEU A 6 -1.26 -19.15 15.26
CA LEU A 6 -2.46 -18.91 14.42
C LEU A 6 -3.30 -17.68 14.83
N PHE A 7 -3.04 -17.12 16.01
CA PHE A 7 -3.74 -16.00 16.61
C PHE A 7 -2.78 -14.86 16.95
N LEU A 8 -3.18 -13.64 16.60
CA LEU A 8 -2.54 -12.41 17.03
C LEU A 8 -2.54 -12.32 18.56
N THR A 9 -1.38 -12.03 19.15
CA THR A 9 -1.26 -11.73 20.57
C THR A 9 -1.94 -10.39 20.91
N THR A 10 -2.38 -10.21 22.15
CA THR A 10 -3.04 -8.96 22.60
C THR A 10 -2.16 -7.72 22.37
N ARG A 11 -0.84 -7.88 22.43
CA ARG A 11 0.14 -6.82 22.13
C ARG A 11 0.12 -6.44 20.65
N GLU A 12 0.09 -7.41 19.75
CA GLU A 12 0.02 -7.17 18.30
C GLU A 12 -1.29 -6.48 17.90
N ILE A 13 -2.41 -6.88 18.48
CA ILE A 13 -3.71 -6.23 18.26
C ILE A 13 -3.66 -4.75 18.71
N GLY A 14 -3.12 -4.50 19.91
CA GLY A 14 -2.93 -3.14 20.42
C GLY A 14 -2.04 -2.29 19.51
N THR A 15 -0.94 -2.87 19.01
CA THR A 15 -0.06 -2.18 18.07
C THR A 15 -0.72 -1.90 16.73
N ILE A 16 -1.53 -2.82 16.20
CA ILE A 16 -2.30 -2.58 14.96
C ILE A 16 -3.24 -1.39 15.13
N ILE A 17 -3.96 -1.32 16.24
CA ILE A 17 -4.87 -0.20 16.53
C ILE A 17 -4.09 1.10 16.67
N GLY A 18 -2.98 1.11 17.43
CA GLY A 18 -2.16 2.29 17.63
C GLY A 18 -1.55 2.83 16.32
N LEU A 19 -0.97 1.95 15.51
CA LEU A 19 -0.42 2.31 14.20
C LEU A 19 -1.50 2.77 13.22
N THR A 20 -2.69 2.16 13.28
CA THR A 20 -3.82 2.58 12.45
C THR A 20 -4.18 4.04 12.72
N PHE A 21 -4.30 4.44 14.00
CA PHE A 21 -4.56 5.84 14.36
C PHE A 21 -3.43 6.79 13.94
N LEU A 22 -2.18 6.36 14.08
CA LEU A 22 -1.01 7.17 13.73
C LEU A 22 -0.90 7.40 12.22
N PHE A 23 -1.14 6.36 11.41
CA PHE A 23 -1.04 6.45 9.95
C PHE A 23 -2.29 7.05 9.29
N PHE A 24 -3.44 7.01 9.96
CA PHE A 24 -4.71 7.50 9.41
C PHE A 24 -4.62 8.90 8.76
N PRO A 25 -4.13 9.96 9.42
CA PRO A 25 -4.12 11.29 8.80
C PRO A 25 -3.28 11.34 7.51
N LEU A 26 -2.12 10.68 7.50
CA LEU A 26 -1.24 10.68 6.33
C LEU A 26 -1.84 9.88 5.17
N LEU A 27 -2.34 8.68 5.47
CA LEU A 27 -2.94 7.80 4.47
C LEU A 27 -4.28 8.35 3.95
N PHE A 28 -5.02 9.08 4.77
CA PHE A 28 -6.25 9.76 4.35
C PHE A 28 -5.97 10.84 3.30
N VAL A 29 -4.96 11.69 3.52
CA VAL A 29 -4.56 12.72 2.55
C VAL A 29 -4.11 12.07 1.23
N LYS A 30 -3.34 10.98 1.31
CA LYS A 30 -2.92 10.21 0.13
C LYS A 30 -4.12 9.66 -0.65
N GLU A 31 -5.03 8.95 0.03
CA GLU A 31 -6.23 8.40 -0.60
C GLU A 31 -7.11 9.50 -1.19
N PHE A 32 -7.31 10.61 -0.48
CA PHE A 32 -8.07 11.76 -0.97
C PHE A 32 -7.50 12.31 -2.28
N TYR A 33 -6.18 12.47 -2.36
CA TYR A 33 -5.51 12.89 -3.59
C TYR A 33 -5.73 11.88 -4.73
N TYR A 34 -5.59 10.58 -4.45
CA TYR A 34 -5.69 9.53 -5.47
C TYR A 34 -7.11 9.43 -6.02
N ARG A 35 -8.11 9.46 -5.13
CA ARG A 35 -9.53 9.41 -5.53
C ARG A 35 -9.95 10.67 -6.28
N THR A 36 -9.39 11.83 -5.98
CA THR A 36 -9.62 13.07 -6.74
C THR A 36 -9.07 13.01 -8.17
N VAL A 37 -7.91 12.36 -8.38
CA VAL A 37 -7.37 12.12 -9.72
C VAL A 37 -8.23 11.11 -10.47
N GLN A 38 -8.60 10.01 -9.80
CA GLN A 38 -9.39 8.93 -10.39
C GLN A 38 -10.84 9.33 -10.69
N SER A 39 -11.43 10.28 -9.97
CA SER A 39 -12.80 10.76 -10.22
C SER A 39 -12.96 11.51 -11.54
N LYS A 40 -11.86 11.98 -12.13
CA LYS A 40 -11.83 12.60 -13.47
C LYS A 40 -11.93 11.57 -14.60
N LEU A 41 -11.85 10.28 -14.29
CA LEU A 41 -12.07 9.23 -15.27
C LEU A 41 -13.56 9.20 -15.62
N ASN A 42 -13.84 9.09 -16.93
CA ASN A 42 -15.19 8.90 -17.45
C ASN A 42 -15.33 7.48 -18.03
N PRO A 43 -15.52 6.45 -17.19
CA PRO A 43 -15.63 5.07 -17.65
C PRO A 43 -17.09 4.69 -17.98
N SER A 44 -17.27 3.96 -19.07
CA SER A 44 -18.59 3.39 -19.42
C SER A 44 -18.91 2.10 -18.66
N ASN A 45 -17.89 1.35 -18.21
CA ASN A 45 -18.05 0.04 -17.55
C ASN A 45 -17.31 0.01 -16.20
N LYS A 46 -17.97 -0.54 -15.16
CA LYS A 46 -17.40 -0.71 -13.80
C LYS A 46 -16.10 -1.53 -13.78
N PHE A 47 -16.00 -2.58 -14.60
CA PHE A 47 -14.78 -3.38 -14.70
C PHE A 47 -13.63 -2.57 -15.33
N LYS A 48 -13.89 -1.83 -16.40
CA LYS A 48 -12.88 -0.97 -17.03
C LYS A 48 -12.48 0.18 -16.10
N GLU A 49 -13.41 0.71 -15.32
CA GLU A 49 -13.15 1.69 -14.27
C GLU A 49 -12.16 1.16 -13.25
N TYR A 50 -12.41 -0.04 -12.70
CA TYR A 50 -11.53 -0.69 -11.74
C TYR A 50 -10.09 -0.80 -12.24
N PHE A 51 -9.87 -1.39 -13.42
CA PHE A 51 -8.52 -1.57 -13.97
C PHE A 51 -7.82 -0.24 -14.27
N LYS A 52 -8.55 0.78 -14.74
CA LYS A 52 -7.99 2.12 -14.94
C LYS A 52 -7.57 2.77 -13.61
N MET A 53 -8.40 2.67 -12.57
CA MET A 53 -8.08 3.19 -11.25
C MET A 53 -6.86 2.50 -10.65
N VAL A 54 -6.80 1.16 -10.71
CA VAL A 54 -5.64 0.37 -10.26
C VAL A 54 -4.38 0.78 -11.01
N PHE A 55 -4.42 0.87 -12.34
CA PHE A 55 -3.26 1.25 -13.15
C PHE A 55 -2.74 2.64 -12.80
N ILE A 56 -3.63 3.63 -12.67
CA ILE A 56 -3.24 4.99 -12.26
C ILE A 56 -2.67 4.99 -10.84
N GLY A 57 -3.28 4.25 -9.91
CA GLY A 57 -2.78 4.12 -8.54
C GLY A 57 -1.37 3.53 -8.49
N ILE A 58 -1.13 2.44 -9.22
CA ILE A 58 0.20 1.82 -9.33
C ILE A 58 1.21 2.80 -9.93
N PHE A 59 0.82 3.50 -11.00
CA PHE A 59 1.70 4.47 -11.65
C PHE A 59 2.08 5.61 -10.71
N MET A 60 1.09 6.21 -10.02
CA MET A 60 1.33 7.32 -9.09
C MET A 60 2.19 6.89 -7.89
N ASP A 61 1.96 5.70 -7.33
CA ASP A 61 2.75 5.20 -6.19
C ASP A 61 4.20 4.87 -6.56
N ASN A 62 4.43 4.37 -7.77
CA ASN A 62 5.72 3.79 -8.14
C ASN A 62 6.56 4.65 -9.08
N MET A 63 6.05 5.77 -9.59
CA MET A 63 6.79 6.60 -10.55
C MET A 63 8.18 6.98 -10.00
N LEU A 64 8.24 7.48 -8.77
CA LEU A 64 9.49 7.91 -8.13
C LEU A 64 10.36 6.71 -7.72
N THR A 65 9.75 5.71 -7.09
CA THR A 65 10.40 4.46 -6.63
C THR A 65 11.10 3.74 -7.78
N THR A 66 10.45 3.66 -8.94
CA THR A 66 10.98 2.97 -10.12
C THR A 66 12.17 3.72 -10.71
N ILE A 67 12.11 5.06 -10.78
CA ILE A 67 13.23 5.88 -11.25
C ILE A 67 14.47 5.66 -10.37
N ILE A 68 14.31 5.69 -9.05
CA ILE A 68 15.41 5.48 -8.11
C ILE A 68 15.95 4.05 -8.21
N ALA A 69 15.06 3.05 -8.33
CA ALA A 69 15.46 1.65 -8.50
C ALA A 69 16.32 1.47 -9.75
N LEU A 70 15.94 2.09 -10.88
CA LEU A 70 16.71 2.02 -12.14
C LEU A 70 18.06 2.74 -12.05
N LEU A 71 18.14 3.88 -11.36
CA LEU A 71 19.40 4.62 -11.18
C LEU A 71 20.40 3.89 -10.27
N THR A 72 19.89 3.10 -9.32
CA THR A 72 20.71 2.35 -8.36
C THR A 72 21.01 0.93 -8.84
N TRP A 73 20.31 0.45 -9.87
CA TRP A 73 20.44 -0.90 -10.42
C TRP A 73 21.82 -1.13 -11.04
N GLY A 74 22.46 -2.24 -10.68
CA GLY A 74 23.77 -2.61 -11.22
C GLY A 74 24.94 -1.76 -10.71
N SER A 75 24.73 -0.93 -9.68
CA SER A 75 25.83 -0.23 -9.02
C SER A 75 26.78 -1.23 -8.33
N GLY A 76 28.10 -1.04 -8.49
CA GLY A 76 29.13 -1.83 -7.82
C GLY A 76 29.24 -1.58 -6.31
N ASN A 77 28.44 -0.66 -5.76
CA ASN A 77 28.38 -0.40 -4.32
C ASN A 77 27.30 -1.28 -3.66
N ASN A 78 27.72 -2.10 -2.68
CA ASN A 78 26.85 -3.00 -1.92
C ASN A 78 25.64 -2.31 -1.26
N ALA A 79 25.78 -1.03 -0.88
CA ALA A 79 24.66 -0.29 -0.28
C ALA A 79 23.58 0.07 -1.32
N LEU A 80 24.00 0.48 -2.53
CA LEU A 80 23.09 0.88 -3.60
C LEU A 80 22.35 -0.33 -4.19
N SER A 81 23.04 -1.48 -4.30
CA SER A 81 22.41 -2.72 -4.76
C SER A 81 21.36 -3.24 -3.77
N PHE A 82 21.59 -3.12 -2.45
CA PHE A 82 20.58 -3.45 -1.44
C PHE A 82 19.37 -2.50 -1.52
N ILE A 83 19.59 -1.21 -1.73
CA ILE A 83 18.50 -0.24 -1.93
C ILE A 83 17.66 -0.64 -3.14
N ALA A 84 18.27 -0.97 -4.28
CA ALA A 84 17.54 -1.42 -5.48
C ALA A 84 16.67 -2.67 -5.22
N LEU A 85 17.19 -3.66 -4.46
CA LEU A 85 16.44 -4.85 -4.07
C LEU A 85 15.24 -4.49 -3.17
N SER A 86 15.45 -3.63 -2.16
CA SER A 86 14.39 -3.19 -1.26
C SER A 86 13.29 -2.42 -2.01
N LEU A 87 13.66 -1.57 -2.96
CA LEU A 87 12.72 -0.83 -3.80
C LEU A 87 11.88 -1.77 -4.67
N THR A 88 12.50 -2.83 -5.21
CA THR A 88 11.79 -3.86 -5.98
C THR A 88 10.74 -4.58 -5.12
N ALA A 89 11.08 -4.94 -3.87
CA ALA A 89 10.11 -5.53 -2.95
C ALA A 89 8.96 -4.55 -2.62
N THR A 90 9.27 -3.26 -2.41
CA THR A 90 8.24 -2.24 -2.17
C THR A 90 7.33 -2.04 -3.39
N PHE A 91 7.86 -2.14 -4.60
CA PHE A 91 7.09 -2.07 -5.84
C PHE A 91 6.04 -3.19 -5.88
N VAL A 92 6.45 -4.44 -5.67
CA VAL A 92 5.53 -5.60 -5.68
C VAL A 92 4.42 -5.44 -4.63
N MET A 93 4.80 -5.03 -3.40
CA MET A 93 3.83 -4.81 -2.33
C MET A 93 2.85 -3.67 -2.65
N SER A 94 3.33 -2.58 -3.25
CA SER A 94 2.47 -1.46 -3.64
C SER A 94 1.44 -1.87 -4.71
N VAL A 95 1.79 -2.76 -5.63
CA VAL A 95 0.87 -3.28 -6.66
C VAL A 95 -0.27 -4.06 -6.02
N ILE A 96 0.07 -4.98 -5.11
CA ILE A 96 -0.93 -5.77 -4.36
C ILE A 96 -1.84 -4.84 -3.56
N GLN A 97 -1.24 -3.86 -2.87
CA GLN A 97 -1.98 -2.87 -2.09
C GLN A 97 -2.95 -2.07 -2.95
N GLN A 98 -2.54 -1.58 -4.12
CA GLN A 98 -3.40 -0.79 -5.00
C GLN A 98 -4.58 -1.58 -5.55
N ILE A 99 -4.38 -2.88 -5.85
CA ILE A 99 -5.44 -3.81 -6.23
C ILE A 99 -6.48 -3.92 -5.11
N LEU A 100 -6.03 -4.25 -3.88
CA LEU A 100 -6.92 -4.47 -2.74
C LEU A 100 -7.67 -3.21 -2.30
N VAL A 101 -6.97 -2.07 -2.16
CA VAL A 101 -7.56 -0.83 -1.66
C VAL A 101 -8.56 -0.26 -2.66
N THR A 102 -8.26 -0.35 -3.96
CA THR A 102 -9.20 0.09 -5.02
C THR A 102 -10.43 -0.82 -5.08
N TRP A 103 -10.27 -2.11 -4.82
CA TRP A 103 -11.40 -3.03 -4.71
C TRP A 103 -12.31 -2.67 -3.53
N VAL A 104 -11.73 -2.46 -2.33
CA VAL A 104 -12.48 -2.03 -1.14
C VAL A 104 -13.19 -0.69 -1.40
N TYR A 105 -12.51 0.27 -2.00
CA TYR A 105 -13.10 1.57 -2.35
C TYR A 105 -14.35 1.41 -3.25
N MET A 106 -14.26 0.59 -4.30
CA MET A 106 -15.39 0.37 -5.20
C MET A 106 -16.53 -0.41 -4.53
N TYR A 107 -16.20 -1.40 -3.69
CA TYR A 107 -17.19 -2.23 -3.01
C TYR A 107 -17.92 -1.45 -1.90
N SER A 108 -17.22 -0.58 -1.17
CA SER A 108 -17.78 0.30 -0.14
C SER A 108 -18.54 1.51 -0.70
N GLY A 109 -18.98 1.47 -1.97
CA GLY A 109 -19.77 2.54 -2.57
C GLY A 109 -18.99 3.85 -2.76
N ARG A 110 -17.67 3.77 -3.02
CA ARG A 110 -16.76 4.93 -3.18
C ARG A 110 -16.52 5.71 -1.88
N ASN A 111 -16.59 5.01 -0.74
CA ASN A 111 -16.26 5.60 0.55
C ASN A 111 -14.73 5.66 0.76
N ILE A 112 -14.18 6.87 0.73
CA ILE A 112 -12.74 7.15 0.95
C ILE A 112 -12.32 6.76 2.38
N MET A 113 -13.22 6.93 3.36
CA MET A 113 -12.91 6.59 4.75
C MET A 113 -12.73 5.07 4.92
N GLY A 114 -13.57 4.28 4.25
CA GLY A 114 -13.47 2.81 4.27
C GLY A 114 -12.17 2.29 3.65
N SER A 115 -11.79 2.81 2.48
CA SER A 115 -10.52 2.44 1.83
C SER A 115 -9.31 2.89 2.65
N THR A 116 -9.38 4.05 3.29
CA THR A 116 -8.31 4.55 4.17
C THR A 116 -8.13 3.67 5.42
N ILE A 117 -9.21 3.32 6.11
CA ILE A 117 -9.15 2.44 7.29
C ILE A 117 -8.57 1.08 6.92
N PHE A 118 -9.04 0.49 5.82
CA PHE A 118 -8.50 -0.76 5.30
C PHE A 118 -7.00 -0.65 5.01
N LEU A 119 -6.57 0.44 4.38
CA LEU A 119 -5.17 0.68 4.07
C LEU A 119 -4.31 0.80 5.34
N CYS A 120 -4.80 1.49 6.36
CA CYS A 120 -4.12 1.62 7.66
C CYS A 120 -3.95 0.27 8.35
N ILE A 121 -5.00 -0.56 8.34
CA ILE A 121 -4.97 -1.92 8.90
C ILE A 121 -3.98 -2.78 8.12
N LEU A 122 -4.00 -2.70 6.79
CA LEU A 122 -3.08 -3.46 5.92
C LEU A 122 -1.62 -3.10 6.19
N TYR A 123 -1.27 -1.82 6.27
CA TYR A 123 0.08 -1.38 6.63
C TYR A 123 0.50 -1.84 8.02
N SER A 124 -0.40 -1.68 9.00
CA SER A 124 -0.12 -2.09 10.38
C SER A 124 0.09 -3.60 10.49
N TRP A 125 -0.70 -4.39 9.75
CA TRP A 125 -0.55 -5.83 9.65
C TRP A 125 0.76 -6.24 8.99
N ILE A 126 1.15 -5.59 7.89
CA ILE A 126 2.45 -5.83 7.25
C ILE A 126 3.58 -5.57 8.25
N ILE A 127 3.57 -4.42 8.92
CA ILE A 127 4.62 -4.05 9.88
C ILE A 127 4.74 -5.10 10.99
N VAL A 128 3.62 -5.53 11.57
CA VAL A 128 3.62 -6.53 12.66
C VAL A 128 4.18 -7.88 12.20
N ASN A 129 3.88 -8.31 10.97
CA ASN A 129 4.42 -9.57 10.44
C ASN A 129 5.91 -9.52 10.12
N PHE A 130 6.42 -8.37 9.65
CA PHE A 130 7.83 -8.20 9.31
C PHE A 130 8.70 -7.77 10.51
N PHE A 131 8.10 -7.19 11.55
CA PHE A 131 8.73 -6.85 12.82
C PHE A 131 8.01 -7.57 13.97
N PRO A 132 8.21 -8.89 14.13
CA PRO A 132 7.62 -9.61 15.24
C PRO A 132 8.15 -9.05 16.55
N PHE A 133 7.24 -8.62 17.43
CA PHE A 133 7.57 -8.15 18.77
C PHE A 133 7.98 -9.34 19.63
N SER A 134 9.28 -9.66 19.67
CA SER A 134 9.86 -10.55 20.68
C SER A 134 9.71 -9.98 22.08
#